data_AF-A0A950Z982-F1
#
_entry.id   AF-A0A950Z982-F1
#
_cell.length_a   1.000
_cell.length_b   1.000
_cell.length_c   1.000
_cell.angle_alpha   90.00
_cell.angle_beta   90.00
_cell.angle_gamma   90.00
#
_symmetry.space_group_name_H-M   'P 1'
#
loop_
_entity.id
_entity.type
_entity.pdbx_description
1 polymer ?
#
loop_
_entity_poly.entity_id
_entity_poly.type
_entity_poly.pdbx_seq_one_letter_code
_entity_poly.pdbx_strand_id
1 'polypeptide(L)'
;MNRIVGVETEYGCLVNQEERAGGPDAFPIRVKNHIFRTEELGVIDLHYRDFEEPPGNGGFLLNGGRVYLDMGHLEYSSPECRSIYDIVLYDRAGDTMLQNALLRMNLEHRVSFLKNNIDHHTGATFGCHENYLMRRDASFTPSIVAALLSFLVTRQIYTGAGRVGVAHPFSMEEVHPKKSIHFQISQRADHIVNDIYQWVQFNRAIINARDEPLADGREYRRLHLLLGDSNMAEYANVLKFGTTALVLDLLESGIHPKKVAIADAVSTMREISHDPSRKWLVRLESGGHQSALDIQRAFCELAVTTFRGRDAETDQILQKWMDTLEALSKQDYEALVGKIDWITKEWLLGLFMQADDLTWNDPWLKSLDLEYHDLDSSRGLYFGVEQSNYGWRWTKPEDIASAIRTPPADTRATGRGLAISKLQKRISSYIINWDSITLENGKPISMMDPLRTYQQEIQAAFAKVRESDKPAGPS
;
A
#
# COMPACT_ATOMS: atom_id res chain seq x y z
N MET A 1 -1.20 7.07 -18.10
CA MET A 1 -0.86 8.01 -16.97
C MET A 1 0.62 8.34 -16.97
N ASN A 2 1.06 9.48 -16.43
CA ASN A 2 2.49 9.85 -16.36
C ASN A 2 2.88 10.34 -14.96
N ARG A 3 2.71 9.47 -13.95
CA ARG A 3 3.14 9.72 -12.57
C ARG A 3 3.79 8.47 -11.99
N ILE A 4 4.63 8.66 -10.99
CA ILE A 4 5.18 7.57 -10.19
C ILE A 4 4.21 7.26 -9.05
N VAL A 5 3.96 5.97 -8.84
CA VAL A 5 3.20 5.42 -7.73
C VAL A 5 4.09 4.46 -6.94
N GLY A 6 3.95 4.47 -5.62
CA GLY A 6 4.59 3.51 -4.71
C GLY A 6 3.66 3.13 -3.57
N VAL A 7 3.89 1.97 -2.96
CA VAL A 7 3.16 1.49 -1.78
C VAL A 7 4.14 1.05 -0.71
N GLU A 8 3.85 1.38 0.54
CA GLU A 8 4.52 0.91 1.76
C GLU A 8 3.52 0.01 2.49
N THR A 9 3.86 -1.24 2.76
CA THR A 9 2.97 -2.20 3.42
C THR A 9 3.66 -2.79 4.63
N GLU A 10 3.12 -2.49 5.80
CA GLU A 10 3.47 -3.12 7.07
C GLU A 10 2.63 -4.39 7.24
N TYR A 11 3.28 -5.52 7.55
CA TYR A 11 2.60 -6.81 7.74
C TYR A 11 2.45 -7.14 9.22
N GLY A 12 1.24 -7.54 9.62
CA GLY A 12 1.02 -8.18 10.91
C GLY A 12 1.75 -9.53 10.96
N CYS A 13 2.39 -9.86 12.07
CA CYS A 13 3.10 -11.13 12.23
C CYS A 13 2.46 -11.96 13.34
N LEU A 14 1.74 -13.01 12.98
CA LEU A 14 1.19 -13.98 13.93
C LEU A 14 2.18 -15.12 14.15
N VAL A 15 2.46 -15.42 15.41
CA VAL A 15 3.36 -16.50 15.83
C VAL A 15 2.59 -17.48 16.71
N ASN A 16 2.67 -18.76 16.36
CA ASN A 16 2.06 -19.85 17.12
C ASN A 16 2.57 -19.85 18.58
N GLN A 17 1.69 -20.11 19.55
CA GLN A 17 1.98 -19.94 20.98
C GLN A 17 3.18 -20.76 21.46
N GLU A 18 3.39 -21.96 20.90
CA GLU A 18 4.50 -22.86 21.25
C GLU A 18 5.88 -22.27 20.87
N GLU A 19 5.91 -21.26 20.01
CA GLU A 19 7.12 -20.66 19.44
C GLU A 19 7.47 -19.28 20.03
N ARG A 20 6.68 -18.81 20.99
CA ARG A 20 6.87 -17.48 21.62
C ARG A 20 8.11 -17.38 22.50
N ALA A 21 8.82 -18.49 22.76
CA ALA A 21 10.03 -18.50 23.57
C ALA A 21 11.16 -17.60 23.02
N GLY A 22 11.12 -17.22 21.74
CA GLY A 22 12.04 -16.26 21.11
C GLY A 22 11.56 -14.80 21.08
N GLY A 23 10.35 -14.50 21.55
CA GLY A 23 9.69 -13.20 21.39
C GLY A 23 9.04 -13.01 20.01
N PRO A 24 7.92 -12.28 19.89
CA PRO A 24 7.20 -12.09 18.62
C PRO A 24 8.04 -11.34 17.57
N ASP A 25 8.86 -10.38 17.98
CA ASP A 25 9.66 -9.53 17.08
C ASP A 25 10.85 -10.27 16.42
N ALA A 26 11.20 -11.46 16.92
CA ALA A 26 12.31 -12.23 16.40
C ALA A 26 12.04 -12.75 14.97
N PHE A 27 10.80 -13.05 14.62
CA PHE A 27 10.46 -13.65 13.33
C PHE A 27 10.53 -12.65 12.17
N PRO A 28 9.97 -11.42 12.26
CA PRO A 28 10.24 -10.36 11.29
C PRO A 28 11.73 -10.18 10.99
N ILE A 29 12.57 -10.10 12.02
CA ILE A 29 14.04 -10.00 11.88
C ILE A 29 14.62 -11.21 11.13
N ARG A 30 14.23 -12.43 11.52
CA ARG A 30 14.72 -13.68 10.91
C ARG A 30 14.33 -13.78 9.43
N VAL A 31 13.10 -13.46 9.09
CA VAL A 31 12.58 -13.51 7.71
C VAL A 31 13.29 -12.47 6.85
N LYS A 32 13.38 -11.22 7.31
CA LYS A 32 14.18 -10.18 6.63
C LYS A 32 15.63 -10.65 6.42
N ASN A 33 16.27 -11.20 7.44
CA ASN A 33 17.64 -11.69 7.32
C ASN A 33 17.75 -12.85 6.32
N HIS A 34 16.76 -13.75 6.24
CA HIS A 34 16.72 -14.81 5.24
C HIS A 34 16.64 -14.25 3.82
N ILE A 35 15.75 -13.29 3.58
CA ILE A 35 15.60 -12.59 2.29
C ILE A 35 16.93 -12.02 1.79
N PHE A 36 17.67 -11.32 2.66
CA PHE A 36 18.93 -10.69 2.26
C PHE A 36 20.15 -11.62 2.27
N ARG A 37 20.27 -12.50 3.28
CA ARG A 37 21.50 -13.28 3.52
C ARG A 37 21.46 -14.70 2.98
N THR A 38 20.27 -15.25 2.71
CA THR A 38 20.11 -16.62 2.20
C THR A 38 19.57 -16.62 0.78
N GLU A 39 18.52 -15.85 0.51
CA GLU A 39 17.95 -15.79 -0.84
C GLU A 39 18.66 -14.82 -1.78
N GLU A 40 19.54 -13.99 -1.22
CA GLU A 40 20.31 -12.95 -1.90
C GLU A 40 19.39 -12.07 -2.77
N LEU A 41 18.25 -11.65 -2.22
CA LEU A 41 17.28 -10.80 -2.93
C LEU A 41 17.64 -9.31 -2.93
N GLY A 42 18.73 -8.92 -2.29
CA GLY A 42 19.16 -7.53 -2.25
C GLY A 42 20.44 -7.34 -1.46
N VAL A 43 20.64 -6.11 -0.97
CA VAL A 43 21.75 -5.74 -0.10
C VAL A 43 21.23 -5.03 1.15
N ILE A 44 21.89 -5.25 2.29
CA ILE A 44 21.48 -4.70 3.58
C ILE A 44 22.06 -3.30 3.79
N ASP A 45 21.38 -2.49 4.57
CA ASP A 45 21.86 -1.15 4.94
C ASP A 45 23.06 -1.26 5.88
N LEU A 46 24.20 -0.67 5.48
CA LEU A 46 25.44 -0.66 6.24
C LEU A 46 25.63 0.61 7.09
N HIS A 47 24.62 1.47 7.14
CA HIS A 47 24.64 2.78 7.77
C HIS A 47 23.33 3.01 8.54
N TYR A 48 23.36 3.96 9.48
CA TYR A 48 22.13 4.45 10.11
C TYR A 48 21.32 5.23 9.09
N ARG A 49 20.02 4.96 9.01
CA ARG A 49 19.07 5.77 8.24
C ARG A 49 18.32 6.75 9.11
N ASP A 50 17.96 6.31 10.30
CA ASP A 50 17.37 7.10 11.37
C ASP A 50 17.82 6.53 12.72
N PHE A 51 17.46 7.19 13.82
CA PHE A 51 17.74 6.76 15.18
C PHE A 51 17.19 5.35 15.47
N GLU A 52 16.00 5.03 14.96
CA GLU A 52 15.34 3.74 15.12
C GLU A 52 15.69 2.74 13.99
N GLU A 53 16.51 3.15 13.02
CA GLU A 53 16.93 2.33 11.88
C GLU A 53 18.46 2.16 11.82
N PRO A 54 19.04 1.33 12.72
CA PRO A 54 20.47 1.05 12.72
C PRO A 54 20.93 0.21 11.50
N PRO A 55 22.25 0.12 11.24
CA PRO A 55 22.81 -0.79 10.24
C PRO A 55 22.26 -2.21 10.42
N GLY A 56 21.79 -2.81 9.33
CA GLY A 56 21.16 -4.12 9.36
C GLY A 56 19.64 -4.12 9.59
N ASN A 57 19.01 -2.98 9.91
CA ASN A 57 17.57 -2.88 10.11
C ASN A 57 16.77 -3.24 8.85
N GLY A 58 17.27 -2.81 7.69
CA GLY A 58 16.63 -3.01 6.39
C GLY A 58 17.62 -3.14 5.25
N GLY A 59 17.12 -3.09 4.03
CA GLY A 59 17.92 -3.12 2.82
C GLY A 59 17.09 -2.86 1.57
N PHE A 60 17.79 -2.60 0.47
CA PHE A 60 17.19 -2.49 -0.85
C PHE A 60 17.29 -3.79 -1.63
N LEU A 61 16.21 -4.13 -2.33
CA LEU A 61 16.05 -5.36 -3.10
C LEU A 61 16.53 -5.20 -4.55
N LEU A 62 16.83 -6.33 -5.19
CA LEU A 62 17.17 -6.41 -6.61
C LEU A 62 16.08 -5.82 -7.52
N ASN A 63 14.83 -5.92 -7.10
CA ASN A 63 13.71 -5.31 -7.80
C ASN A 63 13.58 -3.79 -7.57
N GLY A 64 14.49 -3.18 -6.82
CA GLY A 64 14.52 -1.76 -6.52
C GLY A 64 13.63 -1.34 -5.34
N GLY A 65 12.76 -2.21 -4.82
CA GLY A 65 12.01 -1.98 -3.59
C GLY A 65 12.88 -2.04 -2.34
N ARG A 66 12.26 -1.87 -1.18
CA ARG A 66 12.93 -1.89 0.13
C ARG A 66 12.20 -2.82 1.09
N VAL A 67 12.95 -3.53 1.93
CA VAL A 67 12.42 -4.28 3.08
C VAL A 67 13.16 -3.86 4.32
N TYR A 68 12.43 -3.50 5.37
CA TYR A 68 12.99 -3.06 6.64
C TYR A 68 12.04 -3.36 7.79
N LEU A 69 12.48 -3.08 9.02
CA LEU A 69 11.63 -3.17 10.20
C LEU A 69 11.19 -1.77 10.58
N ASP A 70 9.88 -1.56 10.66
CA ASP A 70 9.27 -0.32 11.12
C ASP A 70 8.44 -0.59 12.38
N MET A 71 8.89 -0.06 13.52
CA MET A 71 8.21 -0.20 14.81
C MET A 71 7.83 -1.66 15.16
N GLY A 72 8.66 -2.63 14.77
CA GLY A 72 8.46 -4.06 15.01
C GLY A 72 7.76 -4.83 13.88
N HIS A 73 7.14 -4.13 12.92
CA HIS A 73 6.56 -4.76 11.73
C HIS A 73 7.62 -4.93 10.65
N LEU A 74 7.52 -6.03 9.90
CA LEU A 74 8.24 -6.12 8.64
C LEU A 74 7.49 -5.27 7.63
N GLU A 75 8.17 -4.31 7.01
CA GLU A 75 7.60 -3.46 5.98
C GLU A 75 8.25 -3.75 4.63
N TYR A 76 7.43 -3.82 3.59
CA TYR A 76 7.86 -3.77 2.20
C TYR A 76 7.42 -2.45 1.56
N SER A 77 8.37 -1.71 1.00
CA SER A 77 8.10 -0.56 0.14
C SER A 77 8.39 -0.95 -1.31
N SER A 78 7.40 -0.83 -2.20
CA SER A 78 7.54 -1.16 -3.61
C SER A 78 8.62 -0.30 -4.30
N PRO A 79 9.23 -0.77 -5.40
CA PRO A 79 9.92 0.15 -6.30
C PRO A 79 8.96 1.19 -6.87
N GLU A 80 9.52 2.26 -7.42
CA GLU A 80 8.78 3.29 -8.14
C GLU A 80 8.16 2.72 -9.43
N CYS A 81 6.84 2.79 -9.56
CA CYS A 81 6.08 2.23 -10.68
C CYS A 81 5.42 3.34 -11.50
N ARG A 82 5.39 3.23 -12.83
CA ARG A 82 4.72 4.20 -13.73
C ARG A 82 3.35 3.75 -14.22
N SER A 83 3.15 2.44 -14.34
CA SER A 83 1.87 1.84 -14.69
C SER A 83 1.15 1.35 -13.42
N ILE A 84 -0.19 1.31 -13.49
CA ILE A 84 -1.00 0.75 -12.40
C ILE A 84 -0.86 -0.77 -12.35
N TYR A 85 -0.62 -1.40 -13.50
CA TYR A 85 -0.22 -2.81 -13.56
C TYR A 85 1.02 -3.08 -12.71
N ASP A 86 2.08 -2.30 -12.88
CA ASP A 86 3.34 -2.53 -12.17
C ASP A 86 3.16 -2.36 -10.65
N ILE A 87 2.48 -1.31 -10.17
CA ILE A 87 2.32 -1.17 -8.71
C ILE A 87 1.55 -2.34 -8.09
N VAL A 88 0.52 -2.86 -8.77
CA VAL A 88 -0.22 -4.04 -8.32
C VAL A 88 0.67 -5.30 -8.39
N LEU A 89 1.50 -5.41 -9.44
CA LEU A 89 2.47 -6.48 -9.60
C LEU A 89 3.50 -6.50 -8.48
N TYR A 90 4.09 -5.34 -8.16
CA TYR A 90 5.12 -5.24 -7.14
C TYR A 90 4.57 -5.34 -5.71
N ASP A 91 3.33 -4.92 -5.49
CA ASP A 91 2.58 -5.20 -4.26
C ASP A 91 2.45 -6.72 -4.04
N ARG A 92 1.99 -7.47 -5.06
CA ARG A 92 1.93 -8.94 -5.04
C ARG A 92 3.29 -9.63 -4.92
N ALA A 93 4.32 -9.05 -5.54
CA ALA A 93 5.68 -9.56 -5.43
C ALA A 93 6.21 -9.45 -3.99
N GLY A 94 5.85 -8.37 -3.28
CA GLY A 94 6.13 -8.22 -1.85
C GLY A 94 5.52 -9.35 -1.02
N ASP A 95 4.21 -9.58 -1.18
CA ASP A 95 3.48 -10.66 -0.50
C ASP A 95 4.13 -12.04 -0.77
N THR A 96 4.37 -12.33 -2.05
CA THR A 96 4.91 -13.61 -2.50
C THR A 96 6.33 -13.84 -2.00
N MET A 97 7.14 -12.79 -1.92
CA MET A 97 8.49 -12.86 -1.36
C MET A 97 8.47 -13.25 0.12
N LEU A 98 7.58 -12.66 0.92
CA LEU A 98 7.47 -13.01 2.36
C LEU A 98 7.00 -14.44 2.55
N GLN A 99 5.98 -14.87 1.81
CA GLN A 99 5.47 -16.24 1.90
C GLN A 99 6.52 -17.26 1.43
N ASN A 100 7.25 -16.97 0.36
CA ASN A 100 8.36 -17.81 -0.10
C ASN A 100 9.46 -17.96 0.97
N ALA A 101 9.78 -16.88 1.69
CA ALA A 101 10.76 -16.92 2.75
C ALA A 101 10.28 -17.83 3.92
N LEU A 102 9.00 -17.74 4.31
CA LEU A 102 8.45 -18.64 5.33
C LEU A 102 8.53 -20.12 4.92
N LEU A 103 8.12 -20.44 3.69
CA LEU A 103 8.18 -21.80 3.15
C LEU A 103 9.61 -22.35 3.12
N ARG A 104 10.59 -21.56 2.65
CA ARG A 104 12.00 -21.98 2.59
C ARG A 104 12.64 -22.13 3.96
N MET A 105 12.13 -21.39 4.95
CA MET A 105 12.54 -21.52 6.34
C MET A 105 11.81 -22.66 7.08
N ASN A 106 10.84 -23.32 6.45
CA ASN A 106 9.92 -24.30 7.06
C ASN A 106 9.19 -23.70 8.28
N LEU A 107 8.65 -22.48 8.12
CA LEU A 107 7.96 -21.71 9.15
C LEU A 107 6.48 -21.45 8.84
N GLU A 108 5.98 -21.86 7.68
CA GLU A 108 4.60 -21.64 7.21
C GLU A 108 3.50 -22.15 8.16
N HIS A 109 3.81 -23.14 9.00
CA HIS A 109 2.88 -23.67 10.01
C HIS A 109 3.07 -23.05 11.41
N ARG A 110 4.07 -22.18 11.57
CA ARG A 110 4.49 -21.59 12.86
C ARG A 110 4.32 -20.08 12.88
N VAL A 111 4.42 -19.44 11.73
CA VAL A 111 4.37 -18.00 11.55
C VAL A 111 3.50 -17.69 10.34
N SER A 112 2.63 -16.69 10.47
CA SER A 112 1.83 -16.14 9.38
C SER A 112 2.08 -14.64 9.29
N PHE A 113 2.27 -14.14 8.07
CA PHE A 113 2.17 -12.70 7.80
C PHE A 113 0.76 -12.38 7.34
N LEU A 114 0.18 -11.33 7.92
CA LEU A 114 -1.13 -10.83 7.59
C LEU A 114 -1.00 -9.49 6.88
N LYS A 115 -1.63 -9.37 5.71
CA LYS A 115 -1.69 -8.12 4.94
C LYS A 115 -2.96 -7.34 5.31
N ASN A 116 -3.02 -6.87 6.54
CA ASN A 116 -4.14 -6.10 7.09
C ASN A 116 -3.64 -4.79 7.73
N ASN A 117 -4.44 -4.15 8.58
CA ASN A 117 -4.07 -2.91 9.25
C ASN A 117 -4.39 -2.88 10.75
N ILE A 118 -4.81 -4.00 11.33
CA ILE A 118 -5.28 -4.05 12.73
C ILE A 118 -4.76 -5.29 13.46
N ASP A 119 -4.65 -5.15 14.77
CA ASP A 119 -4.57 -6.27 15.69
C ASP A 119 -5.80 -6.27 16.62
N HIS A 120 -6.63 -7.31 16.53
CA HIS A 120 -7.81 -7.47 17.38
C HIS A 120 -7.49 -7.63 18.88
N HIS A 121 -6.28 -8.07 19.22
CA HIS A 121 -5.88 -8.31 20.61
C HIS A 121 -5.39 -7.03 21.29
N THR A 122 -4.46 -6.30 20.66
CA THR A 122 -3.90 -5.06 21.25
C THR A 122 -4.69 -3.81 20.89
N GLY A 123 -5.52 -3.87 19.83
CA GLY A 123 -6.15 -2.68 19.25
C GLY A 123 -5.17 -1.81 18.44
N ALA A 124 -3.94 -2.27 18.23
CA ALA A 124 -2.94 -1.58 17.43
C ALA A 124 -3.36 -1.53 15.95
N THR A 125 -2.73 -0.59 15.22
CA THR A 125 -2.91 -0.43 13.77
C THR A 125 -1.58 -0.13 13.09
N PHE A 126 -1.41 -0.67 11.89
CA PHE A 126 -0.23 -0.56 11.04
C PHE A 126 -0.63 -0.15 9.61
N GLY A 127 0.33 0.37 8.87
CA GLY A 127 0.12 1.14 7.63
C GLY A 127 0.07 0.33 6.34
N CYS A 128 -0.80 0.77 5.42
CA CYS A 128 -0.60 0.65 3.98
C CYS A 128 -0.55 2.07 3.41
N HIS A 129 0.65 2.61 3.20
CA HIS A 129 0.80 3.97 2.72
C HIS A 129 0.93 4.02 1.21
N GLU A 130 0.25 4.99 0.61
CA GLU A 130 0.30 5.21 -0.84
C GLU A 130 1.14 6.46 -1.12
N ASN A 131 1.94 6.39 -2.17
CA ASN A 131 2.86 7.44 -2.57
C ASN A 131 2.61 7.83 -4.01
N TYR A 132 2.33 9.10 -4.25
CA TYR A 132 2.12 9.63 -5.60
C TYR A 132 3.05 10.79 -5.86
N LEU A 133 3.84 10.68 -6.93
CA LEU A 133 4.59 11.82 -7.45
C LEU A 133 3.63 12.86 -7.99
N MET A 134 3.83 14.09 -7.57
CA MET A 134 3.06 15.25 -8.01
C MET A 134 3.99 16.34 -8.50
N ARG A 135 3.49 17.19 -9.41
CA ARG A 135 4.24 18.36 -9.87
C ARG A 135 4.26 19.44 -8.80
N ARG A 136 5.41 20.08 -8.61
CA ARG A 136 5.58 21.17 -7.64
C ARG A 136 4.78 22.42 -7.99
N ASP A 137 4.60 22.66 -9.30
CA ASP A 137 3.90 23.82 -9.85
C ASP A 137 2.38 23.67 -9.90
N ALA A 138 1.86 22.47 -9.58
CA ALA A 138 0.43 22.27 -9.37
C ALA A 138 -0.07 23.10 -8.18
N SER A 139 -1.08 23.93 -8.42
CA SER A 139 -1.64 24.82 -7.39
C SER A 139 -2.60 24.05 -6.49
N PHE A 140 -2.21 23.81 -5.23
CA PHE A 140 -3.09 23.24 -4.20
C PHE A 140 -3.91 24.35 -3.52
N THR A 141 -4.89 24.87 -4.23
CA THR A 141 -5.85 25.81 -3.65
C THR A 141 -6.71 25.12 -2.57
N PRO A 142 -7.34 25.86 -1.64
CA PRO A 142 -8.26 25.27 -0.66
C PRO A 142 -9.36 24.40 -1.30
N SER A 143 -9.87 24.79 -2.48
CA SER A 143 -10.89 24.01 -3.18
C SER A 143 -10.38 22.67 -3.72
N ILE A 144 -9.12 22.63 -4.17
CA ILE A 144 -8.48 21.40 -4.64
C ILE A 144 -8.18 20.47 -3.46
N VAL A 145 -7.70 21.00 -2.34
CA VAL A 145 -7.47 20.23 -1.11
C VAL A 145 -8.79 19.63 -0.60
N ALA A 146 -9.85 20.44 -0.52
CA ALA A 146 -11.18 19.97 -0.12
C ALA A 146 -11.69 18.87 -1.08
N ALA A 147 -11.55 19.04 -2.39
CA ALA A 147 -11.94 18.02 -3.36
C ALA A 147 -11.13 16.72 -3.20
N LEU A 148 -9.81 16.81 -2.97
CA LEU A 148 -8.96 15.65 -2.73
C LEU A 148 -9.41 14.89 -1.47
N LEU A 149 -9.60 15.59 -0.34
CA LEU A 149 -10.08 14.98 0.90
C LEU A 149 -11.45 14.31 0.70
N SER A 150 -12.37 14.96 -0.02
CA SER A 150 -13.67 14.39 -0.33
C SER A 150 -13.59 13.10 -1.12
N PHE A 151 -12.73 13.05 -2.15
CA PHE A 151 -12.48 11.85 -2.92
C PHE A 151 -11.85 10.74 -2.05
N LEU A 152 -10.81 11.07 -1.30
CA LEU A 152 -10.07 10.11 -0.49
C LEU A 152 -10.93 9.48 0.61
N VAL A 153 -11.77 10.26 1.29
CA VAL A 153 -12.65 9.75 2.35
C VAL A 153 -13.76 8.86 1.79
N THR A 154 -14.27 9.16 0.59
CA THR A 154 -15.41 8.42 0.02
C THR A 154 -14.99 7.21 -0.80
N ARG A 155 -13.74 7.09 -1.27
CA ARG A 155 -13.28 5.91 -2.04
C ARG A 155 -13.26 4.61 -1.24
N GLN A 156 -13.29 4.67 0.09
CA GLN A 156 -13.34 3.48 0.96
C GLN A 156 -14.55 2.56 0.68
N ILE A 157 -15.61 3.08 0.05
CA ILE A 157 -16.77 2.28 -0.39
C ILE A 157 -16.38 1.17 -1.40
N TYR A 158 -15.24 1.31 -2.08
CA TYR A 158 -14.68 0.30 -2.98
C TYR A 158 -13.20 -0.04 -2.71
N THR A 159 -12.50 0.68 -1.82
CA THR A 159 -11.11 0.35 -1.43
C THR A 159 -11.00 -0.24 -0.02
N GLY A 160 -12.07 -0.26 0.77
CA GLY A 160 -12.05 -0.78 2.13
C GLY A 160 -11.83 -2.30 2.18
N ALA A 161 -11.09 -2.76 3.19
CA ALA A 161 -10.77 -4.17 3.40
C ALA A 161 -11.74 -4.89 4.35
N GLY A 162 -12.59 -4.13 5.04
CA GLY A 162 -13.56 -4.68 5.99
C GLY A 162 -12.94 -5.10 7.31
N ARG A 163 -13.74 -4.99 8.38
CA ARG A 163 -13.34 -5.35 9.74
C ARG A 163 -14.54 -5.79 10.56
N VAL A 164 -14.33 -6.81 11.40
CA VAL A 164 -15.30 -7.18 12.45
C VAL A 164 -15.11 -6.28 13.67
N GLY A 165 -16.20 -5.67 14.13
CA GLY A 165 -16.22 -4.76 15.28
C GLY A 165 -15.61 -3.40 15.01
N VAL A 166 -15.32 -2.67 16.09
CA VAL A 166 -14.91 -1.25 16.10
C VAL A 166 -13.67 -1.07 16.97
N ALA A 167 -12.82 -0.11 16.64
CA ALA A 167 -11.78 0.36 17.55
C ALA A 167 -12.18 1.68 18.22
N HIS A 168 -11.74 1.82 19.46
CA HIS A 168 -11.79 3.08 20.20
C HIS A 168 -10.37 3.49 20.63
N PRO A 169 -9.48 3.80 19.67
CA PRO A 169 -8.04 3.93 19.93
C PRO A 169 -7.67 5.11 20.85
N PHE A 170 -8.61 6.03 21.12
CA PHE A 170 -8.41 7.21 21.96
C PHE A 170 -9.22 7.19 23.26
N SER A 171 -9.93 6.10 23.55
CA SER A 171 -10.63 5.97 24.81
C SER A 171 -9.77 5.30 25.86
N MET A 172 -9.63 5.96 27.01
CA MET A 172 -9.04 5.38 28.23
C MET A 172 -10.05 4.52 29.01
N GLU A 173 -11.33 4.55 28.63
CA GLU A 173 -12.43 3.77 29.21
C GLU A 173 -13.01 2.80 28.18
N GLU A 174 -13.63 1.71 28.61
CA GLU A 174 -14.46 0.88 27.71
C GLU A 174 -15.62 1.72 27.17
N VAL A 175 -15.47 2.23 25.93
CA VAL A 175 -16.60 2.82 25.22
C VAL A 175 -17.47 1.66 24.79
N HIS A 176 -18.61 1.49 25.46
CA HIS A 176 -19.70 0.73 24.89
C HIS A 176 -20.38 1.63 23.84
N PRO A 177 -20.22 1.37 22.53
CA PRO A 177 -20.85 2.19 21.53
C PRO A 177 -22.37 2.15 21.74
N LYS A 178 -23.04 3.30 21.64
CA LYS A 178 -24.51 3.41 21.80
C LYS A 178 -25.28 2.57 20.76
N LYS A 179 -24.61 2.14 19.69
CA LYS A 179 -25.11 1.29 18.62
C LYS A 179 -24.10 0.17 18.39
N SER A 180 -24.57 -1.07 18.36
CA SER A 180 -23.71 -2.20 18.02
C SER A 180 -23.34 -2.14 16.55
N ILE A 181 -22.04 -1.99 16.26
CA ILE A 181 -21.47 -2.02 14.92
C ILE A 181 -20.71 -3.33 14.81
N HIS A 182 -21.26 -4.26 14.03
CA HIS A 182 -20.74 -5.61 13.89
C HIS A 182 -19.66 -5.73 12.82
N PHE A 183 -19.83 -5.00 11.73
CA PHE A 183 -18.92 -4.97 10.60
C PHE A 183 -18.80 -3.54 10.10
N GLN A 184 -17.57 -3.14 9.75
CA GLN A 184 -17.28 -1.85 9.14
C GLN A 184 -16.48 -2.06 7.86
N ILE A 185 -16.62 -1.15 6.90
CA ILE A 185 -16.02 -1.35 5.56
C ILE A 185 -14.52 -0.99 5.51
N SER A 186 -13.99 -0.19 6.43
CA SER A 186 -12.57 0.14 6.52
C SER A 186 -11.93 -0.30 7.83
N GLN A 187 -10.71 -0.82 7.77
CA GLN A 187 -9.89 -1.11 8.95
C GLN A 187 -9.27 0.15 9.55
N ARG A 188 -8.93 1.14 8.72
CA ARG A 188 -8.20 2.35 9.13
C ARG A 188 -9.07 3.48 9.66
N ALA A 189 -10.35 3.55 9.28
CA ALA A 189 -11.22 4.69 9.58
C ALA A 189 -11.26 5.11 11.06
N ASP A 190 -11.31 4.15 11.98
CA ASP A 190 -11.32 4.43 13.43
C ASP A 190 -10.00 5.03 13.95
N HIS A 191 -8.90 4.80 13.25
CA HIS A 191 -7.55 5.15 13.69
C HIS A 191 -7.01 6.46 13.09
N ILE A 192 -7.65 6.99 12.05
CA ILE A 192 -7.30 8.30 11.47
C ILE A 192 -7.96 9.41 12.29
N VAL A 193 -7.20 10.42 12.72
CA VAL A 193 -7.68 11.52 13.59
C VAL A 193 -7.51 12.91 13.02
N ASN A 194 -6.66 13.07 12.01
CA ASN A 194 -6.39 14.36 11.40
C ASN A 194 -6.65 14.31 9.89
N ASP A 195 -6.99 15.45 9.30
CA ASP A 195 -7.09 15.55 7.84
C ASP A 195 -5.69 15.58 7.23
N ILE A 196 -4.85 16.49 7.72
CA ILE A 196 -3.50 16.75 7.20
C ILE A 196 -2.55 16.96 8.39
N TYR A 197 -1.48 16.18 8.47
CA TYR A 197 -0.50 16.31 9.56
C TYR A 197 0.88 15.80 9.16
N GLN A 198 1.96 16.32 9.76
CA GLN A 198 3.34 15.97 9.38
C GLN A 198 3.96 14.84 10.23
N TRP A 199 3.64 14.76 11.52
CA TRP A 199 4.28 13.82 12.45
C TRP A 199 3.36 12.64 12.76
N VAL A 200 3.70 11.45 12.27
CA VAL A 200 2.74 10.33 12.22
C VAL A 200 2.62 9.59 13.55
N GLN A 201 3.65 9.65 14.41
CA GLN A 201 3.63 9.05 15.74
C GLN A 201 2.52 9.71 16.58
N PHE A 202 1.42 8.97 16.76
CA PHE A 202 0.19 9.34 17.48
C PHE A 202 -0.76 10.35 16.81
N ASN A 203 -0.44 10.91 15.63
CA ASN A 203 -1.29 11.87 14.91
C ASN A 203 -1.58 11.43 13.47
N ARG A 204 -2.12 10.22 13.30
CA ARG A 204 -2.42 9.61 12.00
C ARG A 204 -3.39 10.49 11.21
N ALA A 205 -2.97 10.91 10.00
CA ALA A 205 -3.72 11.82 9.14
C ALA A 205 -4.16 11.14 7.84
N ILE A 206 -5.14 11.72 7.15
CA ILE A 206 -5.49 11.29 5.78
C ILE A 206 -4.30 11.53 4.85
N ILE A 207 -3.73 12.73 4.90
CA ILE A 207 -2.56 13.16 4.12
C ILE A 207 -1.39 13.47 5.08
N ASN A 208 -0.23 12.87 4.82
CA ASN A 208 1.00 13.27 5.47
C ASN A 208 1.57 14.52 4.79
N ALA A 209 1.79 15.58 5.57
CA ALA A 209 2.30 16.86 5.08
C ALA A 209 3.82 16.96 4.97
N ARG A 210 4.56 15.86 5.24
CA ARG A 210 6.02 15.83 5.12
C ARG A 210 6.45 16.12 3.68
N ASP A 211 7.20 17.22 3.49
CA ASP A 211 7.73 17.61 2.18
C ASP A 211 9.04 16.88 1.87
N GLU A 212 8.92 15.59 1.59
CA GLU A 212 10.04 14.70 1.26
C GLU A 212 9.76 14.05 -0.12
N PRO A 213 10.10 14.74 -1.22
CA PRO A 213 9.75 14.29 -2.57
C PRO A 213 10.52 13.05 -3.00
N LEU A 214 11.67 12.76 -2.36
CA LEU A 214 12.63 11.75 -2.78
C LEU A 214 13.00 11.92 -4.27
N ALA A 215 13.01 13.15 -4.76
CA ALA A 215 13.20 13.56 -6.15
C ALA A 215 13.66 15.04 -6.15
N ASP A 216 13.82 15.67 -7.32
CA ASP A 216 14.11 17.12 -7.36
C ASP A 216 12.95 17.91 -6.74
N GLY A 217 13.17 18.47 -5.55
CA GLY A 217 12.14 19.20 -4.80
C GLY A 217 11.69 20.52 -5.43
N ARG A 218 12.37 20.98 -6.48
CA ARG A 218 11.93 22.13 -7.30
C ARG A 218 10.87 21.73 -8.33
N GLU A 219 10.90 20.48 -8.78
CA GLU A 219 10.02 19.96 -9.83
C GLU A 219 8.88 19.11 -9.26
N TYR A 220 9.12 18.42 -8.14
CA TYR A 220 8.21 17.42 -7.62
C TYR A 220 7.84 17.56 -6.14
N ARG A 221 6.73 16.93 -5.78
CA ARG A 221 6.27 16.62 -4.42
C ARG A 221 5.94 15.12 -4.35
N ARG A 222 6.01 14.55 -3.16
CA ARG A 222 5.44 13.22 -2.87
C ARG A 222 4.19 13.41 -2.03
N LEU A 223 3.02 13.05 -2.57
CA LEU A 223 1.80 12.93 -1.79
C LEU A 223 1.85 11.58 -1.07
N HIS A 224 1.93 11.60 0.25
CA HIS A 224 1.98 10.42 1.10
C HIS A 224 0.65 10.26 1.84
N LEU A 225 -0.10 9.22 1.51
CA LEU A 225 -1.44 8.95 2.03
C LEU A 225 -1.39 7.83 3.07
N LEU A 226 -2.06 8.01 4.21
CA LEU A 226 -2.03 7.04 5.32
C LEU A 226 -3.41 6.41 5.62
N LEU A 227 -4.45 6.82 4.90
CA LEU A 227 -5.83 6.37 5.14
C LEU A 227 -6.17 4.99 4.56
N GLY A 228 -5.39 4.51 3.58
CA GLY A 228 -5.74 3.34 2.79
C GLY A 228 -5.65 2.05 3.59
N ASP A 229 -6.59 1.14 3.36
CA ASP A 229 -6.49 -0.23 3.87
C ASP A 229 -5.51 -1.04 2.99
N SER A 230 -4.91 -2.06 3.60
CA SER A 230 -4.18 -3.14 2.92
C SER A 230 -5.19 -4.04 2.22
N ASN A 231 -5.08 -4.17 0.89
CA ASN A 231 -6.03 -4.93 0.08
C ASN A 231 -5.40 -6.26 -0.36
N MET A 232 -6.18 -7.34 -0.28
CA MET A 232 -5.83 -8.64 -0.85
C MET A 232 -6.23 -8.70 -2.32
N ALA A 233 -7.39 -8.13 -2.66
CA ALA A 233 -7.92 -8.13 -4.01
C ALA A 233 -7.16 -7.18 -4.95
N GLU A 234 -6.62 -7.74 -6.05
CA GLU A 234 -5.97 -6.94 -7.10
C GLU A 234 -6.93 -5.91 -7.69
N TYR A 235 -8.21 -6.25 -7.85
CA TYR A 235 -9.22 -5.34 -8.36
C TYR A 235 -9.42 -4.10 -7.45
N ALA A 236 -9.40 -4.30 -6.12
CA ALA A 236 -9.48 -3.20 -5.16
C ALA A 236 -8.22 -2.33 -5.21
N ASN A 237 -7.03 -2.93 -5.27
CA ASN A 237 -5.76 -2.19 -5.43
C ASN A 237 -5.73 -1.36 -6.73
N VAL A 238 -6.27 -1.92 -7.81
CA VAL A 238 -6.39 -1.25 -9.10
C VAL A 238 -7.26 -0.01 -9.02
N LEU A 239 -8.42 -0.11 -8.37
CA LEU A 239 -9.25 1.05 -8.12
C LEU A 239 -8.52 2.03 -7.20
N LYS A 240 -7.94 1.56 -6.08
CA LYS A 240 -7.22 2.39 -5.11
C LYS A 240 -6.14 3.24 -5.76
N PHE A 241 -5.22 2.61 -6.50
CA PHE A 241 -4.12 3.32 -7.15
C PHE A 241 -4.56 4.08 -8.40
N GLY A 242 -5.37 3.44 -9.25
CA GLY A 242 -5.77 3.96 -10.55
C GLY A 242 -6.71 5.16 -10.46
N THR A 243 -7.78 5.08 -9.66
CA THR A 243 -8.73 6.21 -9.56
C THR A 243 -8.06 7.41 -8.88
N THR A 244 -7.19 7.16 -7.90
CA THR A 244 -6.40 8.21 -7.25
C THR A 244 -5.44 8.88 -8.22
N ALA A 245 -4.69 8.11 -9.01
CA ALA A 245 -3.80 8.66 -10.03
C ALA A 245 -4.54 9.56 -11.03
N LEU A 246 -5.72 9.13 -11.50
CA LEU A 246 -6.55 9.91 -12.42
C LEU A 246 -7.13 11.15 -11.75
N VAL A 247 -7.61 11.06 -10.50
CA VAL A 247 -8.10 12.23 -9.77
C VAL A 247 -6.98 13.25 -9.55
N LEU A 248 -5.77 12.81 -9.20
CA LEU A 248 -4.62 13.71 -9.08
C LEU A 248 -4.30 14.40 -10.42
N ASP A 249 -4.39 13.70 -11.57
CA ASP A 249 -4.23 14.33 -12.89
C ASP A 249 -5.29 15.43 -13.15
N LEU A 250 -6.55 15.20 -12.74
CA LEU A 250 -7.61 16.22 -12.83
C LEU A 250 -7.29 17.42 -11.95
N LEU A 251 -6.93 17.17 -10.69
CA LEU A 251 -6.66 18.21 -9.70
C LEU A 251 -5.44 19.07 -10.08
N GLU A 252 -4.36 18.46 -10.59
CA GLU A 252 -3.18 19.18 -11.10
C GLU A 252 -3.52 20.04 -12.32
N SER A 253 -4.56 19.68 -13.06
CA SER A 253 -5.11 20.46 -14.18
C SER A 253 -6.16 21.49 -13.74
N GLY A 254 -6.41 21.63 -12.43
CA GLY A 254 -7.44 22.52 -11.88
C GLY A 254 -8.88 22.06 -12.13
N ILE A 255 -9.08 20.80 -12.54
CA ILE A 255 -10.39 20.21 -12.83
C ILE A 255 -10.85 19.44 -11.59
N HIS A 256 -12.00 19.81 -11.02
CA HIS A 256 -12.62 19.07 -9.93
C HIS A 256 -14.13 19.28 -9.91
N PRO A 257 -14.92 18.35 -9.33
CA PRO A 257 -16.34 18.57 -9.14
C PRO A 257 -16.57 19.80 -8.26
N LYS A 258 -17.61 20.56 -8.57
CA LYS A 258 -18.06 21.66 -7.71
C LYS A 258 -18.97 21.08 -6.62
N LYS A 259 -18.96 21.68 -5.43
CA LYS A 259 -19.87 21.36 -4.31
C LYS A 259 -19.73 19.94 -3.73
N VAL A 260 -18.54 19.35 -3.80
CA VAL A 260 -18.25 18.05 -3.16
C VAL A 260 -17.50 18.17 -1.84
N ALA A 261 -17.17 19.39 -1.39
CA ALA A 261 -16.42 19.63 -0.16
C ALA A 261 -17.20 19.11 1.05
N ILE A 262 -16.57 18.21 1.82
CA ILE A 262 -17.14 17.54 2.99
C ILE A 262 -16.85 18.38 4.23
N ALA A 263 -17.83 18.51 5.12
CA ALA A 263 -17.73 19.39 6.30
C ALA A 263 -16.67 18.95 7.32
N ASP A 264 -16.45 17.65 7.48
CA ASP A 264 -15.46 17.08 8.39
C ASP A 264 -14.99 15.73 7.83
N ALA A 265 -13.76 15.66 7.32
CA ALA A 265 -13.26 14.51 6.57
C ALA A 265 -13.04 13.29 7.49
N VAL A 266 -12.46 13.50 8.67
CA VAL A 266 -12.21 12.44 9.67
C VAL A 266 -13.51 11.84 10.20
N SER A 267 -14.48 12.66 10.63
CA SER A 267 -15.78 12.17 11.12
C SER A 267 -16.52 11.43 10.02
N THR A 268 -16.54 12.00 8.81
CA THR A 268 -17.18 11.37 7.65
C THR A 268 -16.56 10.02 7.32
N MET A 269 -15.23 9.88 7.43
CA MET A 269 -14.54 8.61 7.16
C MET A 269 -15.06 7.50 8.08
N ARG A 270 -15.22 7.79 9.37
CA ARG A 270 -15.77 6.84 10.36
C ARG A 270 -17.25 6.57 10.13
N GLU A 271 -18.04 7.61 9.88
CA GLU A 271 -19.49 7.50 9.63
C GLU A 271 -19.78 6.63 8.41
N ILE A 272 -19.01 6.78 7.32
CA ILE A 272 -19.10 5.91 6.14
C ILE A 272 -18.73 4.47 6.50
N SER A 273 -17.62 4.27 7.23
CA SER A 273 -17.15 2.93 7.62
C SER A 273 -18.19 2.18 8.44
N HIS A 274 -18.88 2.90 9.33
CA HIS A 274 -19.84 2.36 10.30
C HIS A 274 -21.30 2.31 9.80
N ASP A 275 -21.59 2.66 8.54
CA ASP A 275 -22.96 2.69 8.02
C ASP A 275 -23.44 1.32 7.49
N PRO A 276 -24.22 0.53 8.26
CA PRO A 276 -24.74 -0.74 7.78
C PRO A 276 -25.83 -0.58 6.72
N SER A 277 -26.42 0.63 6.60
CA SER A 277 -27.47 0.88 5.59
C SER A 277 -26.89 1.10 4.19
N ARG A 278 -25.56 1.32 4.10
CA ARG A 278 -24.81 1.56 2.86
C ARG A 278 -25.39 2.70 2.02
N LYS A 279 -26.07 3.65 2.68
CA LYS A 279 -26.54 4.88 2.04
C LYS A 279 -25.41 5.90 1.99
N TRP A 280 -24.46 5.80 2.93
CA TRP A 280 -23.25 6.59 3.03
C TRP A 280 -23.52 8.08 2.86
N LEU A 281 -24.49 8.60 3.63
CA LEU A 281 -24.83 10.01 3.59
C LEU A 281 -23.73 10.85 4.26
N VAL A 282 -23.26 11.85 3.54
CA VAL A 282 -22.15 12.72 3.92
C VAL A 282 -22.62 14.15 4.04
N ARG A 283 -22.20 14.84 5.11
CA ARG A 283 -22.48 16.27 5.31
C ARG A 283 -21.52 17.14 4.50
N LEU A 284 -22.05 18.04 3.67
CA LEU A 284 -21.25 18.96 2.87
C LEU A 284 -20.94 20.26 3.62
N GLU A 285 -19.81 20.90 3.30
CA GLU A 285 -19.44 22.23 3.83
C GLU A 285 -20.49 23.30 3.50
N SER A 286 -21.11 23.21 2.31
CA SER A 286 -22.18 24.11 1.88
C SER A 286 -23.49 23.94 2.65
N GLY A 287 -23.56 22.98 3.57
CA GLY A 287 -24.80 22.47 4.13
C GLY A 287 -25.46 21.42 3.22
N GLY A 288 -26.37 20.64 3.81
CA GLY A 288 -27.03 19.52 3.14
C GLY A 288 -26.25 18.22 3.22
N HIS A 289 -26.75 17.20 2.51
CA HIS A 289 -26.15 15.86 2.45
C HIS A 289 -26.06 15.36 1.01
N GLN A 290 -25.03 14.58 0.73
CA GLN A 290 -24.84 13.83 -0.53
C GLN A 290 -24.33 12.43 -0.19
N SER A 291 -24.63 11.42 -1.01
CA SER A 291 -24.05 10.09 -0.78
C SER A 291 -22.57 10.05 -1.18
N ALA A 292 -21.76 9.24 -0.50
CA ALA A 292 -20.38 8.96 -0.90
C ALA A 292 -20.30 8.41 -2.33
N LEU A 293 -21.31 7.63 -2.74
CA LEU A 293 -21.45 7.12 -4.09
C LEU A 293 -21.60 8.24 -5.13
N ASP A 294 -22.43 9.25 -4.87
CA ASP A 294 -22.63 10.37 -5.79
C ASP A 294 -21.40 11.29 -5.86
N ILE A 295 -20.68 11.45 -4.75
CA ILE A 295 -19.38 12.16 -4.75
C ILE A 295 -18.40 11.41 -5.67
N GLN A 296 -18.27 10.10 -5.52
CA GLN A 296 -17.39 9.27 -6.35
C GLN A 296 -17.81 9.27 -7.83
N ARG A 297 -19.11 9.26 -8.13
CA ARG A 297 -19.62 9.42 -9.50
C ARG A 297 -19.21 10.73 -10.14
N ALA A 298 -19.31 11.85 -9.40
CA ALA A 298 -18.92 13.15 -9.93
C ALA A 298 -17.44 13.20 -10.33
N PHE A 299 -16.55 12.55 -9.58
CA PHE A 299 -15.14 12.39 -9.98
C PHE A 299 -14.99 11.45 -11.17
N CYS A 300 -15.67 10.30 -11.17
CA CYS A 300 -15.63 9.32 -12.26
C CYS A 300 -16.09 9.95 -13.59
N GLU A 301 -17.19 10.70 -13.59
CA GLU A 301 -17.70 11.39 -14.78
C GLU A 301 -16.69 12.39 -15.37
N LEU A 302 -16.01 13.17 -14.52
CA LEU A 302 -14.95 14.06 -14.97
C LEU A 302 -13.74 13.30 -15.52
N ALA A 303 -13.33 12.23 -14.85
CA ALA A 303 -12.21 11.40 -15.29
C ALA A 303 -12.51 10.73 -16.65
N VAL A 304 -13.73 10.19 -16.81
CA VAL A 304 -14.21 9.61 -18.08
C VAL A 304 -14.22 10.67 -19.18
N THR A 305 -14.79 11.85 -18.91
CA THR A 305 -14.88 12.93 -19.90
C THR A 305 -13.51 13.42 -20.34
N THR A 306 -12.54 13.45 -19.42
CA THR A 306 -11.21 14.03 -19.68
C THR A 306 -10.23 13.01 -20.26
N PHE A 307 -10.31 11.74 -19.87
CA PHE A 307 -9.25 10.76 -20.10
C PHE A 307 -9.64 9.52 -20.90
N ARG A 308 -10.93 9.32 -21.23
CA ARG A 308 -11.32 8.21 -22.10
C ARG A 308 -10.58 8.28 -23.44
N GLY A 309 -9.99 7.15 -23.85
CA GLY A 309 -9.18 7.05 -25.06
C GLY A 309 -7.74 7.56 -24.92
N ARG A 310 -7.30 7.94 -23.71
CA ARG A 310 -5.91 8.35 -23.46
C ARG A 310 -4.93 7.20 -23.70
N ASP A 311 -5.19 6.06 -23.05
CA ASP A 311 -4.41 4.83 -23.17
C ASP A 311 -5.24 3.63 -22.66
N ALA A 312 -4.84 2.41 -23.03
CA ALA A 312 -5.60 1.19 -22.75
C ALA A 312 -5.68 0.85 -21.25
N GLU A 313 -4.69 1.24 -20.45
CA GLU A 313 -4.71 1.03 -18.99
C GLU A 313 -5.71 1.98 -18.33
N THR A 314 -5.67 3.26 -18.71
CA THR A 314 -6.61 4.28 -18.24
C THR A 314 -8.05 3.90 -18.57
N ASP A 315 -8.33 3.44 -19.79
CA ASP A 315 -9.67 3.00 -20.18
C ASP A 315 -10.17 1.79 -19.38
N GLN A 316 -9.27 0.84 -19.05
CA GLN A 316 -9.61 -0.29 -18.18
C GLN A 316 -9.93 0.16 -16.75
N ILE A 317 -9.16 1.11 -16.19
CA ILE A 317 -9.41 1.66 -14.85
C ILE A 317 -10.75 2.40 -14.82
N LEU A 318 -11.00 3.27 -15.80
CA LEU A 318 -12.27 4.00 -15.93
C LEU A 318 -13.44 3.03 -16.03
N GLN A 319 -13.33 1.96 -16.84
CA GLN A 319 -14.37 0.96 -16.97
C GLN A 319 -14.66 0.26 -15.64
N LYS A 320 -13.61 -0.22 -14.94
CA LYS A 320 -13.75 -0.84 -13.62
C LYS A 320 -14.39 0.10 -12.60
N TRP A 321 -14.01 1.38 -12.62
CA TRP A 321 -14.58 2.37 -11.71
C TRP A 321 -16.07 2.58 -11.99
N MET A 322 -16.47 2.75 -13.26
CA MET A 322 -17.88 2.85 -13.65
C MET A 322 -18.67 1.60 -13.25
N ASP A 323 -18.17 0.40 -13.57
CA ASP A 323 -18.83 -0.87 -13.27
C ASP A 323 -19.03 -1.07 -11.77
N THR A 324 -18.03 -0.72 -10.96
CA THR A 324 -18.12 -0.82 -9.50
C THR A 324 -19.11 0.17 -8.92
N LEU A 325 -19.09 1.44 -9.34
CA LEU A 325 -20.08 2.42 -8.87
C LEU A 325 -21.50 2.04 -9.28
N GLU A 326 -21.68 1.45 -10.47
CA GLU A 326 -22.97 0.97 -10.94
C GLU A 326 -23.48 -0.22 -10.14
N ALA A 327 -22.62 -1.22 -9.87
CA ALA A 327 -22.96 -2.36 -9.03
C ALA A 327 -23.33 -1.93 -7.60
N LEU A 328 -22.54 -1.03 -6.99
CA LEU A 328 -22.85 -0.45 -5.68
C LEU A 328 -24.20 0.28 -5.68
N SER A 329 -24.51 1.03 -6.73
CA SER A 329 -25.79 1.73 -6.85
C SER A 329 -26.99 0.80 -6.95
N LYS A 330 -26.82 -0.33 -7.63
CA LYS A 330 -27.85 -1.36 -7.78
C LYS A 330 -27.93 -2.29 -6.58
N GLN A 331 -27.04 -2.12 -5.60
CA GLN A 331 -26.84 -3.04 -4.48
C GLN A 331 -26.52 -4.47 -4.93
N ASP A 332 -25.90 -4.60 -6.10
CA ASP A 332 -25.44 -5.87 -6.66
C ASP A 332 -24.05 -6.21 -6.08
N TYR A 333 -24.03 -6.51 -4.79
CA TYR A 333 -22.81 -6.82 -4.06
C TYR A 333 -22.20 -8.17 -4.49
N GLU A 334 -23.01 -9.12 -4.94
CA GLU A 334 -22.53 -10.42 -5.42
C GLU A 334 -21.60 -10.26 -6.64
N ALA A 335 -21.90 -9.33 -7.56
CA ALA A 335 -21.03 -9.03 -8.70
C ALA A 335 -19.64 -8.48 -8.32
N LEU A 336 -19.47 -8.06 -7.06
CA LEU A 336 -18.23 -7.49 -6.50
C LEU A 336 -17.49 -8.45 -5.55
N VAL A 337 -18.03 -9.63 -5.28
CA VAL A 337 -17.33 -10.70 -4.54
C VAL A 337 -16.09 -11.13 -5.34
N GLY A 338 -14.95 -11.30 -4.65
CA GLY A 338 -13.64 -11.55 -5.23
C GLY A 338 -12.93 -10.31 -5.80
N LYS A 339 -13.62 -9.16 -5.87
CA LYS A 339 -13.09 -7.91 -6.43
C LYS A 339 -12.91 -6.82 -5.38
N ILE A 340 -13.85 -6.66 -4.45
CA ILE A 340 -13.80 -5.66 -3.39
C ILE A 340 -13.68 -6.38 -2.05
N ASP A 341 -12.64 -6.08 -1.28
CA ASP A 341 -12.27 -6.87 -0.10
C ASP A 341 -13.34 -6.88 0.98
N TRP A 342 -13.87 -5.72 1.38
CA TRP A 342 -14.89 -5.68 2.44
C TRP A 342 -16.16 -6.46 2.05
N ILE A 343 -16.56 -6.40 0.77
CA ILE A 343 -17.72 -7.13 0.24
C ILE A 343 -17.45 -8.64 0.27
N THR A 344 -16.27 -9.04 -0.19
CA THR A 344 -15.85 -10.44 -0.26
C THR A 344 -15.76 -11.05 1.14
N LYS A 345 -15.15 -10.32 2.07
CA LYS A 345 -15.02 -10.73 3.46
C LYS A 345 -16.36 -10.84 4.15
N GLU A 346 -17.22 -9.82 4.05
CA GLU A 346 -18.55 -9.87 4.66
C GLU A 346 -19.40 -11.01 4.11
N TRP A 347 -19.30 -11.28 2.80
CA TRP A 347 -19.92 -12.44 2.16
C TRP A 347 -19.42 -13.77 2.73
N LEU A 348 -18.10 -13.97 2.84
CA LEU A 348 -17.51 -15.17 3.45
C LEU A 348 -17.95 -15.37 4.90
N LEU A 349 -17.89 -14.30 5.71
CA LEU A 349 -18.32 -14.34 7.11
C LEU A 349 -19.82 -14.67 7.20
N GLY A 350 -20.65 -14.07 6.34
CA GLY A 350 -22.08 -14.36 6.28
C GLY A 350 -22.39 -15.81 5.93
N LEU A 351 -21.67 -16.41 4.98
CA LEU A 351 -21.80 -17.83 4.65
C LEU A 351 -21.41 -18.72 5.83
N PHE A 352 -20.30 -18.42 6.49
CA PHE A 352 -19.83 -19.18 7.65
C PHE A 352 -20.83 -19.10 8.82
N MET A 353 -21.33 -17.90 9.11
CA MET A 353 -22.34 -17.69 10.14
C MET A 353 -23.62 -18.51 9.88
N GLN A 354 -24.06 -18.57 8.62
CA GLN A 354 -25.24 -19.37 8.25
C GLN A 354 -24.98 -20.88 8.35
N ALA A 355 -23.78 -21.34 8.01
CA ALA A 355 -23.42 -22.75 8.03
C ALA A 355 -23.30 -23.31 9.46
N ASP A 356 -22.75 -22.52 10.38
CA ASP A 356 -22.41 -22.95 11.75
C ASP A 356 -23.31 -22.35 12.84
N ASP A 357 -24.44 -21.72 12.46
CA ASP A 357 -25.41 -21.06 13.37
C ASP A 357 -24.74 -20.05 14.32
N LEU A 358 -23.88 -19.19 13.76
CA LEU A 358 -23.13 -18.17 14.51
C LEU A 358 -23.73 -16.77 14.35
N THR A 359 -23.40 -15.91 15.31
CA THR A 359 -23.73 -14.49 15.33
C THR A 359 -22.48 -13.62 15.22
N TRP A 360 -22.66 -12.32 14.98
CA TRP A 360 -21.54 -11.37 14.95
C TRP A 360 -20.76 -11.23 16.26
N ASN A 361 -21.31 -11.75 17.37
CA ASN A 361 -20.66 -11.71 18.68
C ASN A 361 -19.74 -12.90 18.93
N ASP A 362 -19.78 -13.91 18.05
CA ASP A 362 -18.96 -15.10 18.21
C ASP A 362 -17.49 -14.80 17.90
N PRO A 363 -16.55 -15.24 18.77
CA PRO A 363 -15.14 -14.87 18.65
C PRO A 363 -14.48 -15.41 17.37
N TRP A 364 -15.11 -16.39 16.73
CA TRP A 364 -14.66 -17.01 15.48
C TRP A 364 -14.59 -15.99 14.35
N LEU A 365 -15.50 -15.01 14.31
CA LEU A 365 -15.50 -14.03 13.22
C LEU A 365 -14.30 -13.09 13.26
N LYS A 366 -13.78 -12.76 14.46
CA LYS A 366 -12.53 -12.00 14.58
C LYS A 366 -11.34 -12.81 14.07
N SER A 367 -11.34 -14.12 14.29
CA SER A 367 -10.30 -15.01 13.74
C SER A 367 -10.37 -15.06 12.22
N LEU A 368 -11.57 -15.22 11.65
CA LEU A 368 -11.76 -15.27 10.19
C LEU A 368 -11.48 -13.92 9.52
N ASP A 369 -11.75 -12.79 10.19
CA ASP A 369 -11.36 -11.46 9.72
C ASP A 369 -9.84 -11.33 9.54
N LEU A 370 -9.05 -11.94 10.44
CA LEU A 370 -7.59 -12.02 10.30
C LEU A 370 -7.17 -13.03 9.24
N GLU A 371 -7.77 -14.22 9.23
CA GLU A 371 -7.43 -15.30 8.28
C GLU A 371 -7.73 -14.92 6.83
N TYR A 372 -8.68 -14.01 6.58
CA TYR A 372 -8.90 -13.42 5.25
C TYR A 372 -7.62 -12.81 4.65
N HIS A 373 -6.75 -12.29 5.52
CA HIS A 373 -5.55 -11.55 5.18
C HIS A 373 -4.26 -12.37 5.31
N ASP A 374 -4.34 -13.66 5.63
CA ASP A 374 -3.16 -14.53 5.69
C ASP A 374 -2.57 -14.71 4.28
N LEU A 375 -1.25 -14.48 4.14
CA LEU A 375 -0.52 -14.60 2.88
C LEU A 375 -0.32 -16.06 2.43
N ASP A 376 -0.54 -17.04 3.29
CA ASP A 376 -0.47 -18.45 2.91
C ASP A 376 -1.68 -18.84 2.05
N SER A 377 -1.46 -19.01 0.75
CA SER A 377 -2.52 -19.42 -0.21
C SER A 377 -3.22 -20.74 0.09
N SER A 378 -2.67 -21.58 0.96
CA SER A 378 -3.31 -22.83 1.40
C SER A 378 -4.28 -22.65 2.57
N ARG A 379 -4.23 -21.49 3.24
CA ARG A 379 -5.00 -21.18 4.46
C ARG A 379 -5.82 -19.89 4.34
N GLY A 380 -5.21 -18.84 3.81
CA GLY A 380 -5.78 -17.51 3.72
C GLY A 380 -7.09 -17.49 2.93
N LEU A 381 -8.16 -17.01 3.55
CA LEU A 381 -9.52 -17.18 3.01
C LEU A 381 -9.73 -16.46 1.69
N TYR A 382 -9.04 -15.32 1.48
CA TYR A 382 -9.11 -14.61 0.20
C TYR A 382 -8.66 -15.48 -0.98
N PHE A 383 -7.60 -16.27 -0.82
CA PHE A 383 -7.07 -17.09 -1.90
C PHE A 383 -8.04 -18.20 -2.34
N GLY A 384 -8.89 -18.70 -1.43
CA GLY A 384 -9.98 -19.60 -1.80
C GLY A 384 -10.99 -18.95 -2.74
N VAL A 385 -11.31 -17.66 -2.54
CA VAL A 385 -12.19 -16.89 -3.43
C VAL A 385 -11.49 -16.58 -4.74
N GLU A 386 -10.23 -16.16 -4.69
CA GLU A 386 -9.42 -15.88 -5.89
C GLU A 386 -9.32 -17.09 -6.83
N GLN A 387 -9.18 -18.29 -6.29
CA GLN A 387 -9.08 -19.53 -7.07
C GLN A 387 -10.44 -20.04 -7.58
N SER A 388 -11.54 -19.42 -7.13
CA SER A 388 -12.91 -19.75 -7.55
C SER A 388 -13.35 -18.97 -8.79
N ASN A 389 -14.61 -19.14 -9.20
CA ASN A 389 -15.24 -18.36 -10.27
C ASN A 389 -15.48 -16.88 -9.93
N TYR A 390 -15.35 -16.48 -8.66
CA TYR A 390 -15.45 -15.09 -8.23
C TYR A 390 -14.13 -14.31 -8.37
N GLY A 391 -13.00 -15.01 -8.46
CA GLY A 391 -11.68 -14.40 -8.47
C GLY A 391 -11.44 -13.49 -9.67
N TRP A 392 -10.71 -12.40 -9.44
CA TRP A 392 -10.23 -11.53 -10.51
C TRP A 392 -8.76 -11.19 -10.32
N ARG A 393 -7.97 -11.38 -11.37
CA ARG A 393 -6.55 -11.03 -11.42
C ARG A 393 -6.23 -10.14 -12.60
N TRP A 394 -5.38 -9.15 -12.36
CA TRP A 394 -4.70 -8.41 -13.42
C TRP A 394 -3.34 -9.06 -13.71
N THR A 395 -2.60 -9.37 -12.65
CA THR A 395 -1.22 -9.87 -12.75
C THR A 395 -1.17 -11.34 -13.13
N LYS A 396 -0.03 -11.78 -13.68
CA LYS A 396 0.22 -13.19 -13.97
C LYS A 396 1.24 -13.79 -13.00
N PRO A 397 1.13 -15.08 -12.63
CA PRO A 397 2.08 -15.73 -11.74
C PRO A 397 3.54 -15.60 -12.17
N GLU A 398 3.82 -15.72 -13.48
CA GLU A 398 5.17 -15.58 -14.04
C GLU A 398 5.74 -14.16 -13.90
N ASP A 399 4.89 -13.15 -14.04
CA ASP A 399 5.27 -11.76 -13.88
C ASP A 399 5.60 -11.48 -12.41
N ILE A 400 4.80 -12.00 -11.46
CA ILE A 400 5.04 -11.86 -10.01
C ILE A 400 6.40 -12.49 -9.65
N ALA A 401 6.64 -13.71 -10.11
CA ALA A 401 7.89 -14.42 -9.84
C ALA A 401 9.11 -13.64 -10.37
N SER A 402 8.98 -13.02 -11.55
CA SER A 402 10.01 -12.15 -12.12
C SER A 402 10.20 -10.86 -11.32
N ALA A 403 9.11 -10.22 -10.90
CA ALA A 403 9.08 -8.94 -10.19
C ALA A 403 9.75 -9.00 -8.80
N ILE A 404 9.91 -10.18 -8.21
CA ILE A 404 10.70 -10.35 -6.96
C ILE A 404 12.18 -9.97 -7.19
N ARG A 405 12.72 -10.18 -8.40
CA ARG A 405 14.15 -9.98 -8.70
C ARG A 405 14.43 -8.91 -9.76
N THR A 406 13.42 -8.56 -10.55
CA THR A 406 13.57 -7.63 -11.68
C THR A 406 12.87 -6.32 -11.34
N PRO A 407 13.55 -5.16 -11.45
CA PRO A 407 12.91 -3.86 -11.21
C PRO A 407 11.99 -3.44 -12.37
N PRO A 408 11.08 -2.48 -12.15
CA PRO A 408 10.35 -1.83 -13.24
C PRO A 408 11.33 -1.33 -14.29
N ALA A 409 10.98 -1.44 -15.57
CA ALA A 409 11.90 -1.21 -16.68
C ALA A 409 12.10 0.28 -17.04
N ASP A 410 11.21 1.15 -16.57
CA ASP A 410 11.04 2.51 -17.07
C ASP A 410 11.11 3.59 -15.97
N THR A 411 11.69 3.23 -14.81
CA THR A 411 11.90 4.12 -13.66
C THR A 411 13.32 4.00 -13.12
N ARG A 412 13.68 4.88 -12.18
CA ARG A 412 15.02 4.84 -11.56
C ARG A 412 15.29 3.56 -10.76
N ALA A 413 14.25 2.81 -10.42
CA ALA A 413 14.39 1.49 -9.80
C ALA A 413 15.23 0.54 -10.68
N THR A 414 15.21 0.71 -12.02
CA THR A 414 16.08 -0.05 -12.93
C THR A 414 17.56 0.14 -12.62
N GLY A 415 18.00 1.40 -12.49
CA GLY A 415 19.39 1.74 -12.16
C GLY A 415 19.75 1.27 -10.77
N ARG A 416 18.83 1.38 -9.81
CA ARG A 416 18.99 0.88 -8.44
C ARG A 416 19.20 -0.64 -8.41
N GLY A 417 18.33 -1.41 -9.05
CA GLY A 417 18.44 -2.86 -9.14
C GLY A 417 19.75 -3.31 -9.80
N LEU A 418 20.19 -2.60 -10.86
CA LEU A 418 21.48 -2.85 -11.50
C LEU A 418 22.67 -2.62 -10.54
N ALA A 419 22.64 -1.54 -9.76
CA ALA A 419 23.67 -1.26 -8.78
C ALA A 419 23.72 -2.34 -7.70
N ILE A 420 22.56 -2.75 -7.17
CA ILE A 420 22.42 -3.80 -6.15
C ILE A 420 22.99 -5.13 -6.66
N SER A 421 22.63 -5.54 -7.88
CA SER A 421 23.17 -6.77 -8.49
C SER A 421 24.69 -6.77 -8.63
N LYS A 422 25.31 -5.59 -8.83
CA LYS A 422 26.77 -5.44 -8.88
C LYS A 422 27.40 -5.43 -7.47
N LEU A 423 26.72 -4.84 -6.49
CA LEU A 423 27.18 -4.76 -5.09
C LEU A 423 27.15 -6.12 -4.39
N GLN A 424 26.17 -6.97 -4.67
CA GLN A 424 26.13 -8.33 -4.08
C GLN A 424 27.39 -9.15 -4.37
N LYS A 425 28.10 -8.84 -5.47
CA LYS A 425 29.34 -9.52 -5.87
C LYS A 425 30.60 -8.87 -5.30
N ARG A 426 30.48 -7.83 -4.47
CA ARG A 426 31.59 -7.01 -3.97
C ARG A 426 31.41 -6.62 -2.50
N ILE A 427 32.46 -6.78 -1.70
CA ILE A 427 32.49 -6.35 -0.29
C ILE A 427 33.10 -4.94 -0.25
N SER A 428 32.41 -3.97 -0.84
CA SER A 428 32.78 -2.54 -0.76
C SER A 428 31.75 -1.78 0.06
N SER A 429 32.14 -0.69 0.71
CA SER A 429 31.17 0.18 1.39
C SER A 429 30.23 0.86 0.38
N TYR A 430 28.96 1.04 0.74
CA TYR A 430 27.97 1.73 -0.10
C TYR A 430 26.88 2.38 0.74
N ILE A 431 26.23 3.38 0.13
CA ILE A 431 24.99 4.00 0.60
C ILE A 431 24.02 4.00 -0.57
N ILE A 432 22.85 3.40 -0.40
CA ILE A 432 21.77 3.39 -1.39
C ILE A 432 20.61 4.16 -0.79
N ASN A 433 20.05 5.11 -1.51
CA ASN A 433 18.81 5.80 -1.18
C ASN A 433 17.85 5.71 -2.37
N TRP A 434 16.63 6.18 -2.18
CA TRP A 434 15.66 6.29 -3.27
C TRP A 434 16.18 7.17 -4.41
N ASP A 435 16.85 8.28 -4.07
CA ASP A 435 17.30 9.32 -5.01
C ASP A 435 18.80 9.32 -5.32
N SER A 436 19.58 8.39 -4.76
CA SER A 436 21.03 8.44 -4.90
C SER A 436 21.72 7.12 -4.55
N ILE A 437 22.89 6.90 -5.14
CA ILE A 437 23.77 5.77 -4.82
C ILE A 437 25.20 6.28 -4.67
N THR A 438 25.82 5.96 -3.54
CA THR A 438 27.23 6.27 -3.26
C THR A 438 28.01 4.98 -3.10
N LEU A 439 29.07 4.84 -3.89
CA LEU A 439 30.03 3.75 -3.80
C LEU A 439 31.23 4.20 -2.94
N GLU A 440 31.99 3.26 -2.41
CA GLU A 440 33.18 3.50 -1.61
C GLU A 440 34.11 4.57 -2.21
N ASN A 441 34.40 5.62 -1.43
CA ASN A 441 35.23 6.78 -1.82
C ASN A 441 34.77 7.52 -3.10
N GLY A 442 33.54 7.28 -3.56
CA GLY A 442 32.95 7.89 -4.73
C GLY A 442 32.07 9.11 -4.40
N LYS A 443 31.77 9.91 -5.42
CA LYS A 443 30.72 10.93 -5.33
C LYS A 443 29.35 10.27 -5.45
N PRO A 444 28.31 10.80 -4.76
CA PRO A 444 26.94 10.32 -4.95
C PRO A 444 26.50 10.42 -6.41
N ILE A 445 25.96 9.33 -6.94
CA ILE A 445 25.28 9.27 -8.22
C ILE A 445 23.86 9.72 -7.95
N SER A 446 23.53 10.94 -8.39
CA SER A 446 22.23 11.55 -8.15
C SER A 446 21.18 11.02 -9.14
N MET A 447 20.03 10.60 -8.62
CA MET A 447 18.91 9.97 -9.30
C MET A 447 17.58 10.71 -9.04
N MET A 448 17.62 12.05 -9.19
CA MET A 448 16.54 12.96 -8.78
C MET A 448 15.29 12.93 -9.66
N ASP A 449 15.38 12.43 -10.89
CA ASP A 449 14.22 12.28 -11.79
C ASP A 449 13.77 10.81 -11.75
N PRO A 450 12.68 10.50 -11.03
CA PRO A 450 12.26 9.12 -10.86
C PRO A 450 11.75 8.45 -12.17
N LEU A 451 11.52 9.23 -13.24
CA LEU A 451 11.08 8.75 -14.55
C LEU A 451 12.25 8.27 -15.44
N ARG A 452 13.51 8.48 -15.04
CA ARG A 452 14.71 8.02 -15.76
C ARG A 452 15.26 6.72 -15.20
N THR A 453 15.86 5.88 -16.04
CA THR A 453 16.35 4.55 -15.63
C THR A 453 17.76 4.54 -15.02
N TYR A 454 18.59 5.56 -15.25
CA TYR A 454 19.97 5.70 -14.74
C TYR A 454 20.95 4.54 -15.03
N GLN A 455 20.61 3.62 -15.95
CA GLN A 455 21.44 2.44 -16.21
C GLN A 455 22.86 2.80 -16.67
N GLN A 456 23.00 3.80 -17.55
CA GLN A 456 24.29 4.19 -18.12
C GLN A 456 25.19 4.82 -17.06
N GLU A 457 24.62 5.68 -16.21
CA GLU A 457 25.30 6.35 -15.10
C GLU A 457 25.85 5.32 -14.10
N ILE A 458 25.03 4.32 -13.75
CA ILE A 458 25.44 3.22 -12.89
C ILE A 458 26.53 2.37 -13.57
N GLN A 459 26.37 2.00 -14.84
CA GLN A 459 27.40 1.23 -15.57
C GLN A 459 28.75 1.96 -15.59
N ALA A 460 28.74 3.26 -15.89
CA ALA A 460 29.94 4.09 -15.93
C ALA A 460 30.61 4.19 -14.55
N ALA A 461 29.83 4.33 -13.48
CA ALA A 461 30.37 4.38 -12.12
C ALA A 461 31.09 3.08 -11.74
N PHE A 462 30.47 1.92 -11.98
CA PHE A 462 31.10 0.63 -11.68
C PHE A 462 32.27 0.28 -12.59
N ALA A 463 32.35 0.83 -13.80
CA ALA A 463 33.52 0.69 -14.67
C ALA A 463 34.75 1.39 -14.07
N LYS A 464 34.58 2.61 -13.56
CA LYS A 464 35.67 3.38 -12.91
C LYS A 464 36.22 2.68 -11.67
N VAL A 465 35.35 2.10 -10.84
CA VAL A 465 35.80 1.34 -9.66
C VAL A 465 36.64 0.12 -10.07
N ARG A 466 36.28 -0.59 -11.14
CA ARG A 466 37.10 -1.71 -11.66
C ARG A 466 38.48 -1.28 -12.13
N GLU A 467 38.60 -0.07 -12.66
CA GLU A 467 39.89 0.47 -13.10
C GLU A 467 40.78 0.86 -11.92
N SER A 468 40.22 1.41 -10.84
CA SER A 468 40.97 1.70 -9.60
C SER A 468 41.39 0.45 -8.83
N ASP A 469 40.67 -0.67 -8.98
CA ASP A 469 41.01 -1.95 -8.34
C ASP A 469 42.16 -2.69 -9.04
N LYS A 470 42.64 -2.22 -10.22
CA LYS A 470 43.80 -2.84 -10.89
C LYS A 470 45.08 -2.42 -10.18
N PRO A 471 45.97 -3.35 -9.80
CA PRO A 471 47.25 -2.99 -9.20
C PRO A 471 48.03 -2.10 -10.16
N ALA A 472 48.58 -1.00 -9.65
CA ALA A 472 49.51 -0.17 -10.40
C ALA A 472 50.63 -1.08 -10.93
N GLY A 473 50.79 -1.15 -12.25
CA GLY A 473 51.81 -1.98 -12.88
C GLY A 473 53.20 -1.64 -12.32
N PRO A 474 54.13 -2.61 -12.29
CA PRO A 474 55.47 -2.38 -11.76
C PRO A 474 56.12 -1.25 -12.58
N SER A 475 56.41 -0.14 -11.90
CA SER A 475 57.13 1.01 -12.42
C SER A 475 58.59 0.70 -12.70
#